data_AF-G8SBZ8-F1
#
_entry.id   AF-G8SBZ8-F1
#
_cell.length_a   1.000
_cell.length_b   1.000
_cell.length_c   1.000
_cell.angle_alpha   90.00
_cell.angle_beta   90.00
_cell.angle_gamma   90.00
#
_symmetry.space_group_name_H-M   'P 1'
#
loop_
_entity.id
_entity.type
_entity.pdbx_description
1 polymer ?
#
loop_
_entity_poly.entity_id
_entity_poly.type
_entity_poly.pdbx_seq_one_letter_code
_entity_poly.pdbx_strand_id
1 'polypeptide(L)'
;MAHRCQAPGHVEGELDERIVGFYERLRARFPDHPPYPDPDDCPWMSMPLDVGIDHVFMCLSFSERSHPATTLIAELATEYELTLWDPQDGSAHRPVTAPSRQDVEAWWRDLLDGRCSREETFDRVRPWVEDPPDAVEDPITMMGLQQLHGFALTVDGRAGHLHDDQEVRAGFEQWLTHGTRFDADPAGWRRDRYRQALLAVLRDQGRQHARTLAKRMVAADWLSTEDAEQILRSQH
;
A
#
# COMPACT_ATOMS: atom_id res chain seq x y z
N MET A 1 14.91 6.40 -23.79
CA MET A 1 13.89 5.36 -24.08
C MET A 1 12.88 5.85 -25.11
N ALA A 2 12.10 6.91 -24.86
CA ALA A 2 11.05 7.39 -25.77
C ALA A 2 11.50 7.64 -27.24
N HIS A 3 12.72 8.15 -27.47
CA HIS A 3 13.24 8.33 -28.84
C HIS A 3 13.52 7.03 -29.61
N ARG A 4 13.66 5.88 -28.92
CA ARG A 4 13.83 4.56 -29.57
C ARG A 4 12.50 3.95 -29.98
N CYS A 5 11.39 4.36 -29.35
CA CYS A 5 10.04 3.86 -29.66
C CYS A 5 9.43 4.49 -30.93
N GLN A 6 9.95 5.64 -31.39
CA GLN A 6 9.50 6.31 -32.62
C GLN A 6 10.38 5.98 -33.84
N ALA A 7 11.42 5.16 -33.66
CA ALA A 7 12.26 4.73 -34.76
C ALA A 7 11.56 3.59 -35.52
N PRO A 8 11.56 3.57 -36.86
CA PRO A 8 10.85 2.56 -37.68
C PRO A 8 11.51 1.16 -37.65
N GLY A 9 12.30 0.86 -36.62
CA GLY A 9 12.94 -0.44 -36.42
C GLY A 9 13.26 -0.63 -34.95
N HIS A 10 12.64 -1.62 -34.33
CA HIS A 10 13.08 -2.13 -33.04
C HIS A 10 14.51 -2.65 -33.20
N VAL A 11 15.36 -2.42 -32.20
CA VAL A 11 16.73 -2.92 -32.19
C VAL A 11 16.66 -4.45 -32.30
N GLU A 12 17.29 -5.04 -33.31
CA GLU A 12 17.48 -6.49 -33.38
C GLU A 12 18.40 -6.92 -32.24
N GLY A 13 17.99 -7.93 -31.46
CA GLY A 13 18.72 -8.42 -30.30
C GLY A 13 18.08 -9.64 -29.67
N GLU A 14 18.75 -10.25 -28.70
CA GLU A 14 18.19 -11.32 -27.88
C GLU A 14 17.05 -10.76 -27.00
N LEU A 15 15.98 -11.55 -26.85
CA LEU A 15 14.85 -11.19 -26.01
C LEU A 15 15.27 -11.23 -24.53
N ASP A 16 14.90 -10.22 -23.76
CA ASP A 16 15.06 -10.27 -22.31
C ASP A 16 14.08 -11.32 -21.74
N GLU A 17 14.60 -12.38 -21.12
CA GLU A 17 13.80 -13.47 -20.55
C GLU A 17 12.75 -12.98 -19.54
N ARG A 18 13.01 -11.85 -18.87
CA ARG A 18 12.07 -11.22 -17.93
C ARG A 18 10.87 -10.61 -18.66
N ILE A 19 11.10 -10.00 -19.82
CA ILE A 19 10.05 -9.46 -20.69
C ILE A 19 9.22 -10.59 -21.29
N VAL A 20 9.88 -11.69 -21.70
CA VAL A 20 9.20 -12.89 -22.20
C VAL A 20 8.30 -13.48 -21.12
N GLY A 21 8.83 -13.73 -19.92
CA GLY A 21 8.07 -14.27 -18.80
C GLY A 21 6.89 -13.38 -18.39
N PHE A 22 7.12 -12.06 -18.30
CA PHE A 22 6.07 -11.08 -18.06
C PHE A 22 4.96 -11.17 -19.12
N TYR A 23 5.32 -11.13 -20.41
CA TYR A 23 4.34 -11.13 -21.49
C TYR A 23 3.53 -12.43 -21.55
N GLU A 24 4.19 -13.59 -21.40
CA GLU A 24 3.55 -14.90 -21.42
C GLU A 24 2.53 -15.06 -20.28
N ARG A 25 2.88 -14.61 -19.07
CA ARG A 25 1.96 -14.68 -17.92
C ARG A 25 0.81 -13.69 -18.04
N LEU A 26 1.07 -12.48 -18.54
CA LEU A 26 0.04 -11.46 -18.74
C LEU A 26 -1.01 -11.95 -19.75
N ARG A 27 -0.57 -12.43 -20.92
CA ARG A 27 -1.47 -12.89 -22.00
C ARG A 27 -2.22 -14.18 -21.65
N ALA A 28 -1.68 -15.00 -20.75
CA ALA A 28 -2.38 -16.19 -20.27
C ALA A 28 -3.66 -15.83 -19.51
N ARG A 29 -3.68 -14.66 -18.82
CA ARG A 29 -4.86 -14.17 -18.11
C ARG A 29 -5.73 -13.25 -18.96
N PHE A 30 -5.09 -12.41 -19.78
CA PHE A 30 -5.73 -11.39 -20.62
C PHE A 30 -5.23 -11.52 -22.07
N PRO A 31 -5.81 -12.43 -22.87
CA PRO A 31 -5.37 -12.66 -24.23
C PRO A 31 -5.47 -11.39 -25.10
N ASP A 32 -4.42 -11.13 -25.88
CA ASP A 32 -4.32 -10.03 -26.84
C ASP A 32 -4.36 -10.51 -28.31
N HIS A 33 -4.58 -11.81 -28.52
CA HIS A 33 -4.69 -12.47 -29.83
C HIS A 33 -5.98 -13.29 -29.91
N PRO A 34 -6.50 -13.56 -31.12
CA PRO A 34 -7.73 -14.34 -31.30
C PRO A 34 -7.65 -15.77 -30.70
N PRO A 35 -8.77 -16.31 -30.16
CA PRO A 35 -10.06 -15.65 -30.04
C PRO A 35 -10.05 -14.59 -28.92
N TYR A 36 -10.53 -13.38 -29.26
CA TYR A 36 -10.54 -12.28 -28.31
C TYR A 36 -11.55 -12.52 -27.19
N PRO A 37 -11.26 -12.02 -25.97
CA PRO A 37 -12.23 -12.02 -24.88
C PRO A 37 -13.47 -11.17 -25.24
N ASP A 38 -14.54 -11.34 -24.47
CA ASP A 38 -15.72 -10.49 -24.56
C ASP A 38 -15.29 -9.00 -24.49
N PRO A 39 -15.74 -8.12 -25.41
CA PRO A 39 -15.41 -6.70 -25.38
C PRO A 39 -15.69 -6.02 -24.03
N ASP A 40 -16.68 -6.48 -23.28
CA ASP A 40 -17.02 -5.92 -21.96
C ASP A 40 -15.97 -6.30 -20.89
N ASP A 41 -15.31 -7.45 -21.04
CA ASP A 41 -14.26 -7.96 -20.13
C ASP A 41 -12.83 -7.68 -20.63
N CYS A 42 -12.67 -7.14 -21.85
CA CYS A 42 -11.36 -6.88 -22.43
C CYS A 42 -10.71 -5.64 -21.78
N PRO A 43 -9.52 -5.76 -21.15
CA PRO A 43 -8.84 -4.61 -20.57
C PRO A 43 -8.17 -3.72 -21.63
N TRP A 44 -7.93 -4.26 -22.84
CA TRP A 44 -7.13 -3.66 -23.89
C TRP A 44 -7.94 -2.72 -24.80
N MET A 45 -7.45 -1.50 -25.01
CA MET A 45 -7.95 -0.55 -26.02
C MET A 45 -7.31 -0.75 -27.39
N SER A 46 -6.13 -1.36 -27.42
CA SER A 46 -5.42 -1.71 -28.65
C SER A 46 -4.88 -3.13 -28.51
N MET A 47 -5.14 -3.96 -29.51
CA MET A 47 -4.64 -5.34 -29.61
C MET A 47 -4.11 -5.61 -31.03
N PRO A 48 -3.04 -6.42 -31.18
CA PRO A 48 -2.25 -7.01 -30.11
C PRO A 48 -1.42 -5.97 -29.34
N LEU A 49 -0.82 -6.38 -28.22
CA LEU A 49 0.13 -5.52 -27.50
C LEU A 49 1.39 -5.31 -28.36
N ASP A 50 2.04 -4.15 -28.20
CA ASP A 50 3.29 -3.86 -28.91
C ASP A 50 4.47 -4.38 -28.07
N VAL A 51 5.20 -5.37 -28.58
CA VAL A 51 6.24 -6.09 -27.85
C VAL A 51 7.57 -5.93 -28.55
N GLY A 52 8.53 -5.32 -27.86
CA GLY A 52 9.92 -5.23 -28.27
C GLY A 52 10.81 -6.21 -27.52
N ILE A 53 12.12 -6.18 -27.81
CA ILE A 53 13.10 -7.04 -27.15
C ILE A 53 13.27 -6.77 -25.64
N ASP A 54 12.92 -5.56 -25.21
CA ASP A 54 13.17 -5.01 -23.87
C ASP A 54 11.91 -4.34 -23.25
N HIS A 55 10.74 -4.44 -23.90
CA HIS A 55 9.52 -3.81 -23.43
C HIS A 55 8.25 -4.49 -23.91
N VAL A 56 7.17 -4.28 -23.15
CA VAL A 56 5.78 -4.49 -23.58
C VAL A 56 5.07 -3.14 -23.44
N PHE A 57 4.55 -2.63 -24.55
CA PHE A 57 3.72 -1.43 -24.59
C PHE A 57 2.25 -1.81 -24.68
N MET A 58 1.44 -1.20 -23.82
CA MET A 58 0.04 -1.57 -23.59
C MET A 58 -0.84 -0.32 -23.60
N CYS A 59 -2.02 -0.41 -24.21
CA CYS A 59 -3.06 0.60 -24.08
C CYS A 59 -4.24 0.01 -23.31
N LEU A 60 -4.38 0.42 -22.05
CA LEU A 60 -5.48 -0.01 -21.18
C LEU A 60 -6.73 0.85 -21.41
N SER A 61 -7.89 0.26 -21.16
CA SER A 61 -9.15 1.00 -21.10
C SER A 61 -9.28 1.83 -19.83
N PHE A 62 -9.83 3.03 -19.96
CA PHE A 62 -10.11 3.92 -18.84
C PHE A 62 -11.48 3.58 -18.22
N SER A 63 -11.56 2.47 -17.51
CA SER A 63 -12.78 1.95 -16.88
C SER A 63 -12.46 0.83 -15.90
N GLU A 64 -13.43 0.41 -15.07
CA GLU A 64 -13.16 -0.59 -14.04
C GLU A 64 -12.66 -1.95 -14.54
N ARG A 65 -12.95 -2.29 -15.81
CA ARG A 65 -12.50 -3.53 -16.44
C ARG A 65 -10.97 -3.66 -16.58
N SER A 66 -10.22 -2.54 -16.52
CA SER A 66 -8.76 -2.60 -16.56
C SER A 66 -8.10 -2.82 -15.21
N HIS A 67 -8.81 -2.63 -14.07
CA HIS A 67 -8.21 -2.82 -12.74
C HIS A 67 -7.55 -4.19 -12.56
N PRO A 68 -8.20 -5.32 -12.92
CA PRO A 68 -7.57 -6.63 -12.78
C PRO A 68 -6.29 -6.78 -13.60
N ALA A 69 -6.21 -6.13 -14.77
CA ALA A 69 -5.01 -6.12 -15.60
C ALA A 69 -3.92 -5.23 -14.98
N THR A 70 -4.26 -4.03 -14.51
CA THR A 70 -3.31 -3.11 -13.84
C THR A 70 -2.70 -3.75 -12.60
N THR A 71 -3.50 -4.43 -11.76
CA THR A 71 -2.99 -5.18 -10.61
C THR A 71 -2.00 -6.27 -11.03
N LEU A 72 -2.37 -7.10 -12.02
CA LEU A 72 -1.48 -8.15 -12.50
C LEU A 72 -0.19 -7.60 -13.14
N ILE A 73 -0.28 -6.49 -13.87
CA ILE A 73 0.89 -5.81 -14.46
C ILE A 73 1.87 -5.39 -13.35
N ALA A 74 1.37 -4.78 -12.27
CA ALA A 74 2.21 -4.37 -11.14
C ALA A 74 2.86 -5.59 -10.46
N GLU A 75 2.10 -6.65 -10.20
CA GLU A 75 2.60 -7.90 -9.60
C GLU A 75 3.70 -8.55 -10.45
N LEU A 76 3.45 -8.73 -11.75
CA LEU A 76 4.43 -9.33 -12.66
C LEU A 76 5.65 -8.43 -12.83
N ALA A 77 5.46 -7.11 -12.89
CA ALA A 77 6.60 -6.20 -12.96
C ALA A 77 7.45 -6.21 -11.68
N THR A 78 6.87 -6.43 -10.49
CA THR A 78 7.67 -6.73 -9.30
C THR A 78 8.41 -8.06 -9.47
N GLU A 79 7.70 -9.15 -9.82
CA GLU A 79 8.26 -10.50 -9.90
C GLU A 79 9.45 -10.58 -10.86
N TYR A 80 9.33 -9.93 -12.01
CA TYR A 80 10.36 -9.91 -13.05
C TYR A 80 11.32 -8.71 -12.93
N GLU A 81 11.27 -7.96 -11.83
CA GLU A 81 12.12 -6.79 -11.56
C GLU A 81 12.11 -5.74 -12.69
N LEU A 82 10.94 -5.48 -13.25
CA LEU A 82 10.70 -4.55 -14.34
C LEU A 82 10.35 -3.16 -13.83
N THR A 83 10.62 -2.16 -14.66
CA THR A 83 10.21 -0.77 -14.43
C THR A 83 8.95 -0.50 -15.23
N LEU A 84 7.92 0.03 -14.58
CA LEU A 84 6.74 0.58 -15.25
C LEU A 84 7.04 2.03 -15.64
N TRP A 85 6.75 2.36 -16.89
CA TRP A 85 6.83 3.71 -17.42
C TRP A 85 5.44 4.14 -17.88
N ASP A 86 4.93 5.23 -17.31
CA ASP A 86 3.68 5.83 -17.74
C ASP A 86 3.98 7.01 -18.70
N PRO A 87 3.67 6.87 -20.00
CA PRO A 87 3.93 7.94 -20.96
C PRO A 87 3.01 9.17 -20.78
N GLN A 88 1.91 9.06 -20.01
CA GLN A 88 0.96 10.16 -19.81
C GLN A 88 1.53 11.24 -18.89
N ASP A 89 2.25 10.85 -17.83
CA ASP A 89 2.88 11.76 -16.88
C ASP A 89 4.42 11.74 -16.94
N GLY A 90 4.99 10.81 -17.71
CA GLY A 90 6.44 10.64 -17.86
C GLY A 90 7.11 9.97 -16.67
N SER A 91 6.35 9.43 -15.72
CA SER A 91 6.87 8.75 -14.55
C SER A 91 7.45 7.38 -14.90
N ALA A 92 8.55 7.01 -14.25
CA ALA A 92 9.11 5.67 -14.31
C ALA A 92 9.33 5.20 -12.88
N HIS A 93 8.72 4.09 -12.51
CA HIS A 93 8.83 3.54 -11.17
C HIS A 93 8.91 2.02 -11.22
N ARG A 94 9.62 1.43 -10.25
CA ARG A 94 9.50 0.00 -9.99
C ARG A 94 8.26 -0.19 -9.12
N PRO A 95 7.33 -1.10 -9.46
CA PRO A 95 6.24 -1.40 -8.57
C PRO A 95 6.82 -1.92 -7.26
N VAL A 96 6.54 -1.21 -6.17
CA VAL A 96 6.83 -1.66 -4.83
C VAL A 96 5.59 -2.42 -4.35
N THR A 97 5.76 -3.71 -4.04
CA THR A 97 4.69 -4.47 -3.39
C THR A 97 4.49 -3.95 -1.99
N ALA A 98 3.24 -3.72 -1.61
CA ALA A 98 2.91 -3.37 -0.24
C ALA A 98 3.52 -4.39 0.73
N PRO A 99 4.16 -3.94 1.82
CA PRO A 99 4.74 -4.86 2.78
C PRO A 99 3.64 -5.69 3.43
N SER A 100 3.92 -6.97 3.62
CA SER A 100 3.08 -7.84 4.42
C SER A 100 3.29 -7.58 5.91
N ARG A 101 2.43 -8.15 6.76
CA ARG A 101 2.67 -8.15 8.22
C ARG A 101 4.01 -8.80 8.57
N GLN A 102 4.43 -9.82 7.82
CA GLN A 102 5.69 -10.51 8.05
C GLN A 102 6.90 -9.60 7.75
N ASP A 103 6.80 -8.77 6.71
CA ASP A 103 7.84 -7.78 6.40
C ASP A 103 7.95 -6.74 7.51
N VAL A 104 6.81 -6.20 7.96
CA VAL A 104 6.77 -5.24 9.07
C VAL A 104 7.33 -5.86 10.35
N GLU A 105 6.98 -7.11 10.66
CA GLU A 105 7.53 -7.85 11.81
C GLU A 105 9.04 -8.05 11.71
N ALA A 106 9.56 -8.37 10.52
CA ALA A 106 11.00 -8.49 10.30
C ALA A 106 11.70 -7.15 10.54
N TRP A 107 11.12 -6.04 10.08
CA TRP A 107 11.70 -4.70 10.28
C TRP A 107 11.71 -4.28 11.75
N TRP A 108 10.66 -4.61 12.51
CA TRP A 108 10.65 -4.44 13.96
C TRP A 108 11.80 -5.20 14.63
N ARG A 109 12.02 -6.46 14.25
CA ARG A 109 13.12 -7.26 14.80
C ARG A 109 14.49 -6.72 14.40
N ASP A 110 14.65 -6.30 13.16
CA ASP A 110 15.91 -5.71 12.70
C ASP A 110 16.28 -4.46 13.49
N LEU A 111 15.29 -3.60 13.78
CA LEU A 111 15.48 -2.42 14.61
C LEU A 111 15.85 -2.80 16.05
N LEU A 112 15.11 -3.72 16.66
CA LEU A 112 15.33 -4.15 18.05
C LEU A 112 16.64 -4.91 18.27
N ASP A 113 17.08 -5.67 17.26
CA ASP A 113 18.33 -6.43 17.28
C ASP A 113 19.54 -5.59 16.85
N GLY A 114 19.32 -4.31 16.49
CA GLY A 114 20.37 -3.41 16.01
C GLY A 114 20.94 -3.77 14.64
N ARG A 115 20.22 -4.56 13.83
CA ARG A 115 20.58 -4.89 12.45
C ARG A 115 20.30 -3.75 11.47
N CYS A 116 19.43 -2.82 11.84
CA CYS A 116 19.25 -1.56 11.14
C CYS A 116 19.15 -0.39 12.13
N SER A 117 19.58 0.78 11.69
CA SER A 117 19.41 2.03 12.41
C SER A 117 17.96 2.52 12.37
N ARG A 118 17.64 3.47 13.26
CA ARG A 118 16.36 4.18 13.24
C ARG A 118 16.18 4.90 11.90
N GLU A 119 17.18 5.64 11.43
CA GLU A 119 17.13 6.35 10.13
C GLU A 119 16.87 5.41 8.94
N GLU A 120 17.56 4.27 8.86
CA GLU A 120 17.29 3.27 7.81
C GLU A 120 15.88 2.69 7.91
N THR A 121 15.36 2.51 9.13
CA THR A 121 13.98 2.07 9.34
C THR A 121 12.99 3.13 8.89
N PHE A 122 13.24 4.40 9.22
CA PHE A 122 12.44 5.55 8.78
C PHE A 122 12.34 5.61 7.27
N ASP A 123 13.49 5.62 6.58
CA ASP A 123 13.54 5.70 5.12
C ASP A 123 12.85 4.50 4.45
N ARG A 124 12.93 3.32 5.06
CA ARG A 124 12.27 2.10 4.57
C ARG A 124 10.75 2.19 4.64
N VAL A 125 10.20 2.74 5.73
CA VAL A 125 8.74 2.80 5.93
C VAL A 125 8.11 4.07 5.37
N ARG A 126 8.89 5.15 5.17
CA ARG A 126 8.42 6.45 4.69
C ARG A 126 7.52 6.38 3.44
N PRO A 127 7.87 5.65 2.37
CA PRO A 127 7.03 5.60 1.16
C PRO A 127 5.63 5.05 1.43
N TRP A 128 5.45 4.23 2.47
CA TRP A 128 4.18 3.61 2.80
C TRP A 128 3.31 4.43 3.75
N VAL A 129 3.86 5.49 4.35
CA VAL A 129 3.19 6.31 5.37
C VAL A 129 2.93 7.73 4.88
N GLU A 130 3.91 8.35 4.21
CA GLU A 130 3.82 9.74 3.74
C GLU A 130 3.16 9.87 2.37
N ASP A 131 3.35 8.88 1.52
CA ASP A 131 2.73 8.80 0.19
C ASP A 131 2.17 7.39 -0.03
N PRO A 132 1.24 6.94 0.84
CA PRO A 132 0.80 5.55 0.84
C PRO A 132 0.18 5.24 -0.52
N PRO A 133 0.76 4.31 -1.30
CA PRO A 133 0.04 3.79 -2.46
C PRO A 133 -1.25 3.12 -1.92
N ASP A 134 -2.30 3.07 -2.74
CA ASP A 134 -3.56 2.38 -2.42
C ASP A 134 -3.38 0.86 -2.13
N ALA A 135 -2.14 0.37 -2.13
CA ALA A 135 -1.76 -1.02 -1.98
C ALA A 135 -1.73 -1.56 -0.53
N VAL A 136 -1.67 -0.71 0.51
CA VAL A 136 -1.64 -1.20 1.91
C VAL A 136 -3.06 -1.30 2.48
N GLU A 137 -3.77 -2.38 2.16
CA GLU A 137 -5.15 -2.59 2.61
C GLU A 137 -5.26 -3.07 4.07
N ASP A 138 -4.25 -3.81 4.56
CA ASP A 138 -4.31 -4.42 5.88
C ASP A 138 -4.09 -3.39 7.01
N PRO A 139 -5.09 -3.18 7.91
CA PRO A 139 -4.99 -2.17 8.96
C PRO A 139 -3.86 -2.44 9.97
N ILE A 140 -3.48 -3.71 10.17
CA ILE A 140 -2.41 -4.08 11.10
C ILE A 140 -1.05 -3.76 10.49
N THR A 141 -0.84 -4.05 9.20
CA THR A 141 0.35 -3.61 8.45
C THR A 141 0.48 -2.09 8.51
N MET A 142 -0.56 -1.34 8.14
CA MET A 142 -0.53 0.13 8.17
C MET A 142 -0.23 0.68 9.57
N MET A 143 -0.83 0.10 10.61
CA MET A 143 -0.54 0.49 11.99
C MET A 143 0.93 0.25 12.37
N GLY A 144 1.50 -0.88 11.97
CA GLY A 144 2.92 -1.19 12.23
C GLY A 144 3.87 -0.25 11.48
N LEU A 145 3.55 0.09 10.22
CA LEU A 145 4.30 1.07 9.44
C LEU A 145 4.28 2.46 10.08
N GLN A 146 3.10 2.95 10.50
CA GLN A 146 2.95 4.23 11.18
C GLN A 146 3.73 4.29 12.50
N GLN A 147 3.72 3.19 13.26
CA GLN A 147 4.49 3.09 14.49
C GLN A 147 5.99 3.12 14.21
N LEU A 148 6.50 2.29 13.29
CA LEU A 148 7.91 2.28 12.90
C LEU A 148 8.35 3.66 12.39
N HIS A 149 7.52 4.34 11.61
CA HIS A 149 7.78 5.71 11.12
C HIS A 149 7.90 6.70 12.28
N GLY A 150 6.97 6.64 13.24
CA GLY A 150 7.01 7.49 14.44
C GLY A 150 8.19 7.22 15.37
N PHE A 151 8.55 5.95 15.58
CA PHE A 151 9.68 5.55 16.43
C PHE A 151 11.04 5.95 15.84
N ALA A 152 11.11 6.03 14.52
CA ALA A 152 12.34 6.25 13.79
C ALA A 152 12.68 7.74 13.58
N LEU A 153 11.75 8.66 13.87
CA LEU A 153 12.00 10.10 13.83
C LEU A 153 13.00 10.53 14.92
N THR A 154 14.27 10.64 14.53
CA THR A 154 15.26 11.43 15.27
C THR A 154 14.94 12.90 15.06
N VAL A 155 14.32 13.54 16.04
CA VAL A 155 14.07 14.97 15.93
C VAL A 155 15.40 15.72 16.06
N ASP A 156 15.79 16.42 14.99
CA ASP A 156 16.89 17.39 14.91
C ASP A 156 16.75 18.51 15.95
N GLY A 157 16.96 18.19 17.23
CA GLY A 157 17.06 19.13 18.34
C GLY A 157 15.80 19.96 18.66
N ARG A 158 14.66 19.73 18.02
CA ARG A 158 13.41 20.49 18.24
C ARG A 158 12.21 19.62 18.63
N ALA A 159 12.19 19.22 19.89
CA ALA A 159 10.98 18.80 20.62
C ALA A 159 10.25 17.52 20.14
N GLY A 160 11.01 16.47 19.78
CA GLY A 160 10.49 15.09 19.77
C GLY A 160 11.21 14.25 20.80
N HIS A 161 10.44 13.45 21.54
CA HIS A 161 10.98 12.42 22.44
C HIS A 161 11.47 11.27 21.57
N LEU A 162 12.78 11.01 21.57
CA LEU A 162 13.32 9.82 20.93
C LEU A 162 12.95 8.62 21.79
N HIS A 163 12.22 7.68 21.20
CA HIS A 163 11.81 6.50 21.91
C HIS A 163 12.99 5.60 22.25
N ASP A 164 13.07 5.20 23.51
CA ASP A 164 14.09 4.24 23.97
C ASP A 164 13.75 2.81 23.50
N ASP A 165 14.71 1.90 23.61
CA ASP A 165 14.54 0.52 23.13
C ASP A 165 13.45 -0.25 23.90
N GLN A 166 13.13 0.17 25.13
CA GLN A 166 12.04 -0.42 25.90
C GLN A 166 10.68 0.04 25.34
N GLU A 167 10.55 1.31 24.97
CA GLU A 167 9.37 1.84 24.29
C GLU A 167 9.16 1.21 22.91
N VAL A 168 10.23 1.03 22.13
CA VAL A 168 10.19 0.33 20.83
C VAL A 168 9.73 -1.13 21.05
N ARG A 169 10.28 -1.84 22.05
CA ARG A 169 9.87 -3.23 22.36
C ARG A 169 8.40 -3.31 22.77
N ALA A 170 7.95 -2.39 23.64
CA ALA A 170 6.56 -2.33 24.06
C ALA A 170 5.62 -2.05 22.87
N GLY A 171 6.03 -1.16 21.95
CA GLY A 171 5.32 -0.91 20.70
C GLY A 171 5.18 -2.16 19.84
N PHE A 172 6.26 -2.94 19.69
CA PHE A 172 6.24 -4.20 18.95
C PHE A 172 5.30 -5.25 19.57
N GLU A 173 5.38 -5.46 20.88
CA GLU A 173 4.50 -6.39 21.61
C GLU A 173 3.02 -5.98 21.51
N GLN A 174 2.76 -4.67 21.60
CA GLN A 174 1.43 -4.13 21.40
C GLN A 174 0.94 -4.39 19.97
N TRP A 175 1.77 -4.17 18.95
CA TRP A 175 1.45 -4.44 17.55
C TRP A 175 1.09 -5.93 17.33
N LEU A 176 1.87 -6.86 17.87
CA LEU A 176 1.57 -8.30 17.81
C LEU A 176 0.24 -8.66 18.48
N THR A 177 -0.06 -8.04 19.62
CA THR A 177 -1.34 -8.21 20.33
C THR A 177 -2.51 -7.71 19.49
N HIS A 178 -2.36 -6.56 18.83
CA HIS A 178 -3.37 -6.05 17.91
C HIS A 178 -3.57 -6.98 16.71
N GLY A 179 -2.49 -7.53 16.14
CA GLY A 179 -2.57 -8.52 15.06
C GLY A 179 -3.39 -9.74 15.49
N THR A 180 -3.05 -10.34 16.63
CA THR A 180 -3.78 -11.49 17.19
C THR A 180 -5.27 -11.18 17.41
N ARG A 181 -5.59 -10.01 17.96
CA ARG A 181 -6.99 -9.59 18.19
C ARG A 181 -7.73 -9.35 16.88
N PHE A 182 -7.07 -8.76 15.89
CA PHE A 182 -7.67 -8.52 14.58
C PHE A 182 -7.94 -9.83 13.85
N ASP A 183 -7.03 -10.79 13.90
CA ASP A 183 -7.24 -12.10 13.27
C ASP A 183 -8.39 -12.89 13.90
N ALA A 184 -8.62 -12.72 15.20
CA ALA A 184 -9.74 -13.34 15.91
C ALA A 184 -11.09 -12.65 15.64
N ASP A 185 -11.12 -11.31 15.57
CA ASP A 185 -12.34 -10.53 15.33
C ASP A 185 -12.01 -9.18 14.65
N PRO A 186 -11.92 -9.13 13.31
CA PRO A 186 -11.58 -7.90 12.59
C PRO A 186 -12.60 -6.77 12.82
N ALA A 187 -13.89 -7.12 12.95
CA ALA A 187 -14.96 -6.14 13.14
C ALA A 187 -14.95 -5.57 14.57
N GLY A 188 -14.79 -6.41 15.58
CA GLY A 188 -14.64 -5.99 16.97
C GLY A 188 -13.37 -5.17 17.19
N TRP A 189 -12.25 -5.58 16.59
CA TRP A 189 -11.01 -4.81 16.64
C TRP A 189 -11.18 -3.40 16.07
N ARG A 190 -11.80 -3.28 14.88
CA ARG A 190 -12.07 -1.98 14.24
C ARG A 190 -12.94 -1.10 15.13
N ARG A 191 -14.04 -1.63 15.64
CA ARG A 191 -14.93 -0.89 16.57
C ARG A 191 -14.19 -0.40 17.81
N ASP A 192 -13.38 -1.25 18.45
CA ASP A 192 -12.57 -0.86 19.61
C ASP A 192 -11.56 0.23 19.23
N ARG A 193 -10.88 0.11 18.09
CA ARG A 193 -9.91 1.10 17.62
C ARG A 193 -10.55 2.46 17.38
N TYR A 194 -11.69 2.52 16.69
CA TYR A 194 -12.41 3.77 16.46
C TYR A 194 -12.98 4.36 17.76
N ARG A 195 -13.44 3.51 18.69
CA ARG A 195 -13.84 3.94 20.03
C ARG A 195 -12.69 4.61 20.78
N GLN A 196 -11.50 4.01 20.77
CA GLN A 196 -10.31 4.61 21.40
C GLN A 196 -9.89 5.93 20.74
N ALA A 197 -9.93 6.00 19.41
CA ALA A 197 -9.64 7.24 18.69
C ALA A 197 -10.62 8.37 19.06
N LEU A 198 -11.91 8.06 19.15
CA LEU A 198 -12.94 9.01 19.54
C LEU A 198 -12.77 9.48 21.00
N LEU A 199 -12.44 8.56 21.90
CA LEU A 199 -12.13 8.88 23.31
C LEU A 199 -10.89 9.79 23.43
N ALA A 200 -9.85 9.56 22.63
CA ALA A 200 -8.66 10.40 22.61
C ALA A 200 -9.01 11.83 22.14
N VAL A 201 -9.74 11.98 21.04
CA VAL A 201 -10.19 13.30 20.56
C VAL A 201 -11.09 14.00 21.57
N LEU A 202 -11.96 13.26 22.25
CA LEU A 202 -12.81 13.80 23.30
C LEU A 202 -11.99 14.38 24.46
N ARG A 203 -10.94 13.67 24.88
CA ARG A 203 -10.02 14.09 25.94
C ARG A 203 -9.17 15.29 25.52
N ASP A 204 -8.62 15.26 24.32
CA ASP A 204 -7.54 16.17 23.90
C ASP A 204 -8.07 17.43 23.19
N GLN A 205 -9.20 17.33 22.48
CA GLN A 205 -9.77 18.41 21.65
C GLN A 205 -11.20 18.80 22.05
N GLY A 206 -11.77 18.09 23.02
CA GLY A 206 -13.10 18.35 23.56
C GLY A 206 -14.26 17.83 22.70
N ARG A 207 -15.47 18.02 23.24
CA ARG A 207 -16.68 17.34 22.77
C ARG A 207 -17.13 17.73 21.36
N GLN A 208 -16.86 18.97 20.94
CA GLN A 208 -17.29 19.44 19.62
C GLN A 208 -16.49 18.75 18.50
N HIS A 209 -15.17 18.63 18.65
CA HIS A 209 -14.33 17.89 17.71
C HIS A 209 -14.68 16.41 17.69
N ALA A 210 -14.88 15.80 18.86
CA ALA A 210 -15.31 14.41 18.96
C ALA A 210 -16.66 14.16 18.24
N ARG A 211 -17.65 15.06 18.39
CA ARG A 211 -18.94 14.95 17.67
C ARG A 211 -18.79 14.99 16.16
N THR A 212 -17.93 15.88 15.65
CA THR A 212 -17.66 15.97 14.21
C THR A 212 -17.00 14.70 13.68
N LEU A 213 -16.02 14.17 14.41
CA LEU A 213 -15.37 12.92 14.05
C LEU A 213 -16.34 11.73 14.09
N ALA A 214 -17.14 11.62 15.16
CA ALA A 214 -18.13 10.56 15.32
C ALA A 214 -19.14 10.53 14.15
N LYS A 215 -19.64 11.69 13.71
CA LYS A 215 -20.53 11.77 12.54
C LYS A 215 -19.89 11.21 11.26
N ARG A 216 -18.60 11.52 11.03
CA ARG A 216 -17.86 10.99 9.88
C ARG A 216 -17.66 9.48 9.97
N MET A 217 -17.33 8.97 11.16
CA MET A 217 -17.17 7.53 11.41
C MET A 217 -18.49 6.77 11.19
N VAL A 218 -19.62 7.29 11.65
CA VAL A 218 -20.94 6.68 11.42
C VAL A 218 -21.32 6.71 9.94
N ALA A 219 -21.08 7.82 9.24
CA ALA A 219 -21.38 7.93 7.81
C ALA A 219 -20.56 6.96 6.94
N ALA A 220 -19.35 6.61 7.39
CA ALA A 220 -18.47 5.65 6.72
C ALA A 220 -18.69 4.19 7.20
N ASP A 221 -19.72 3.94 8.04
CA ASP A 221 -20.00 2.63 8.65
C ASP A 221 -18.85 2.06 9.49
N TRP A 222 -17.99 2.94 10.03
CA TRP A 222 -16.86 2.56 10.89
C TRP A 222 -17.27 2.35 12.35
N LEU A 223 -18.35 3.01 12.77
CA LEU A 223 -18.85 2.96 14.13
C LEU A 223 -20.37 3.05 14.12
N SER A 224 -21.06 2.27 14.95
CA SER A 224 -22.51 2.37 15.06
C SER A 224 -22.93 3.71 15.69
N THR A 225 -24.11 4.21 15.35
CA THR A 225 -24.69 5.39 15.99
C THR A 225 -24.79 5.21 17.51
N GLU A 226 -25.16 4.01 17.96
CA GLU A 226 -25.26 3.67 19.39
C GLU A 226 -23.90 3.76 20.11
N ASP A 227 -22.86 3.16 19.53
CA ASP A 227 -21.50 3.22 20.07
C ASP A 227 -21.01 4.67 20.17
N ALA A 228 -21.20 5.45 19.11
CA ALA A 228 -20.80 6.86 19.06
C ALA A 228 -21.49 7.67 20.17
N GLU A 229 -22.80 7.49 20.36
CA GLU A 229 -23.55 8.17 21.41
C GLU A 229 -23.16 7.70 22.82
N GLN A 230 -22.87 6.42 23.00
CA GLN A 230 -22.42 5.88 24.30
C GLN A 230 -21.09 6.52 24.71
N ILE A 231 -20.12 6.59 23.78
CA ILE A 231 -18.80 7.19 24.02
C ILE A 231 -18.92 8.69 24.32
N LEU A 232 -19.76 9.41 23.58
CA LEU A 232 -19.96 10.84 23.81
C LEU A 232 -20.68 11.13 25.14
N ARG A 233 -21.32 10.12 25.76
CA ARG A 233 -22.01 10.23 27.06
C ARG A 233 -21.16 9.83 28.26
N SER A 234 -20.12 9.01 28.10
CA SER A 234 -19.37 8.35 29.19
C SER A 234 -18.40 9.24 30.00
N GLN A 235 -18.55 10.56 29.98
CA GLN A 235 -17.70 11.53 30.71
C GLN A 235 -18.54 12.47 31.61
N HIS A 236 -19.73 12.01 32.04
CA HIS A 236 -20.58 12.68 33.02
C HIS A 236 -20.52 11.99 34.37
#